data_AF-A0A318F8Y5-F1
#
_entry.id   AF-A0A318F8Y5-F1
#
_cell.length_a   1.000
_cell.length_b   1.000
_cell.length_c   1.000
_cell.angle_alpha   90.00
_cell.angle_beta   90.00
_cell.angle_gamma   90.00
#
_symmetry.space_group_name_H-M   'P 1'
#
loop_
_entity.id
_entity.type
_entity.pdbx_description
1 polymer ?
#
loop_
_entity_poly.entity_id
_entity_poly.type
_entity_poly.pdbx_seq_one_letter_code
_entity_poly.pdbx_strand_id
1 'polypeptide(L)'
;MKVLLVYAHPEPRSLNGTLKDFAVQHLQKAGHEVQVSDLYAMRWKAGFDADDSSALPVGDTWRATRDSHYAFAHGTQRADIVGEQEKLLGLIR
;
A
#
# COMPACT_ATOMS: atom_id res chain seq x y z
N MET A 1 3.20 -13.60 14.37
CA MET A 1 2.84 -13.55 12.92
C MET A 1 3.07 -12.14 12.39
N LYS A 2 3.19 -11.96 11.07
CA LYS A 2 3.24 -10.63 10.44
C LYS A 2 1.82 -10.10 10.20
N VAL A 3 1.57 -8.86 10.58
CA VAL A 3 0.27 -8.19 10.43
C VAL A 3 0.50 -6.85 9.73
N LEU A 4 -0.20 -6.63 8.62
CA LEU A 4 -0.29 -5.31 7.98
C LEU A 4 -1.64 -4.68 8.35
N LEU A 5 -1.59 -3.51 8.99
CA LEU A 5 -2.76 -2.69 9.30
C LEU A 5 -2.83 -1.53 8.30
N VAL A 6 -3.83 -1.54 7.43
CA VAL A 6 -4.10 -0.39 6.54
C VAL A 6 -5.03 0.58 7.26
N TYR A 7 -4.57 1.81 7.45
CA TYR A 7 -5.29 2.87 8.16
C TYR A 7 -5.63 4.01 7.20
N ALA A 8 -6.92 4.35 7.15
CA ALA A 8 -7.48 5.28 6.16
C ALA A 8 -8.34 6.35 6.83
N HIS A 9 -7.73 7.18 7.70
CA HIS A 9 -8.44 8.30 8.31
C HIS A 9 -7.52 9.53 8.47
N PRO A 10 -8.00 10.77 8.18
CA PRO A 10 -7.15 11.96 8.16
C PRO A 10 -6.78 12.50 9.55
N GLU A 11 -7.59 12.23 10.58
CA GLU A 11 -7.41 12.76 11.93
C GLU A 11 -6.89 11.68 12.90
N PRO A 12 -5.63 11.77 13.38
CA PRO A 12 -5.03 10.78 14.28
C PRO A 12 -5.72 10.65 15.64
N ARG A 13 -6.38 11.71 16.15
CA ARG A 13 -7.10 11.66 17.43
C ARG A 13 -8.58 11.27 17.30
N SER A 14 -8.99 10.82 16.11
CA SER A 14 -10.32 10.26 15.89
C SER A 14 -10.51 8.93 16.60
N LEU A 15 -11.76 8.45 16.63
CA LEU A 15 -12.06 7.08 17.03
C LEU A 15 -11.24 6.06 16.21
N ASN A 16 -11.15 6.23 14.89
CA ASN A 16 -10.35 5.35 14.01
C ASN A 16 -8.86 5.38 14.38
N GLY A 17 -8.30 6.56 14.66
CA GLY A 17 -6.91 6.69 15.09
C GLY A 17 -6.66 5.99 16.43
N THR A 18 -7.58 6.13 17.37
CA THR A 18 -7.55 5.46 18.68
C THR A 18 -7.61 3.93 18.53
N LEU A 19 -8.50 3.42 17.67
CA LEU A 19 -8.61 1.97 17.39
C LEU A 19 -7.35 1.42 16.72
N LYS A 20 -6.76 2.17 15.78
CA LYS A 20 -5.50 1.81 15.13
C LYS A 20 -4.37 1.70 16.16
N ASP A 21 -4.20 2.72 17.03
CA ASP A 21 -3.16 2.71 18.07
C ASP A 21 -3.37 1.56 19.07
N PHE A 22 -4.62 1.32 19.48
CA PHE A 22 -4.97 0.19 20.34
C PHE A 22 -4.62 -1.15 19.70
N ALA A 23 -5.00 -1.36 18.43
CA ALA A 23 -4.75 -2.61 17.71
C ALA A 23 -3.24 -2.89 17.58
N VAL A 24 -2.45 -1.86 17.20
CA VAL A 24 -0.99 -1.97 17.11
C VAL A 24 -0.40 -2.40 18.45
N GLN A 25 -0.73 -1.69 19.53
CA GLN A 25 -0.21 -2.00 20.86
C GLN A 25 -0.61 -3.40 21.34
N HIS A 26 -1.86 -3.80 21.11
CA HIS A 26 -2.37 -5.09 21.53
C HIS A 26 -1.66 -6.24 20.78
N LEU A 27 -1.56 -6.15 19.46
CA LEU A 27 -0.92 -7.15 18.62
C LEU A 27 0.59 -7.27 18.90
N GLN A 28 1.29 -6.15 19.09
CA GLN A 28 2.70 -6.18 19.47
C GLN A 28 2.92 -6.83 20.84
N LYS A 29 2.07 -6.54 21.83
CA LYS A 29 2.12 -7.20 23.16
C LYS A 29 1.87 -8.70 23.07
N ALA A 30 1.08 -9.15 22.11
CA ALA A 30 0.86 -10.56 21.82
C ALA A 30 1.99 -11.22 20.98
N GLY A 31 3.08 -10.50 20.67
CA GLY A 31 4.25 -11.04 19.96
C GLY A 31 4.13 -11.02 18.43
N HIS A 32 3.19 -10.26 17.87
CA HIS A 32 3.08 -10.06 16.42
C HIS A 32 4.01 -8.94 15.93
N GLU A 33 4.54 -9.11 14.71
CA GLU A 33 5.20 -8.04 13.97
C GLU A 33 4.12 -7.25 13.23
N VAL A 34 3.98 -5.96 13.53
CA VAL A 34 2.89 -5.12 13.02
C VAL A 34 3.47 -3.97 12.22
N GLN A 35 3.04 -3.87 10.96
CA GLN A 35 3.28 -2.72 10.09
C GLN A 35 2.00 -1.94 9.89
N VAL A 36 2.12 -0.63 9.68
CA VAL A 36 0.98 0.24 9.41
C VAL A 36 1.21 0.97 8.09
N SER A 37 0.21 0.89 7.21
CA SER A 37 0.11 1.77 6.04
C SER A 37 -0.95 2.81 6.31
N ASP A 38 -0.50 3.98 6.79
CA ASP A 38 -1.35 5.16 7.01
C ASP A 38 -1.52 5.90 5.68
N LEU A 39 -2.62 5.62 4.98
CA LEU A 39 -2.85 6.12 3.62
C LEU A 39 -2.89 7.65 3.56
N TYR A 40 -3.37 8.31 4.63
CA TYR A 40 -3.42 9.77 4.67
C TYR A 40 -2.03 10.37 4.95
N ALA A 41 -1.29 9.82 5.91
CA ALA A 41 0.08 10.27 6.19
C ALA A 41 1.02 10.02 5.00
N MET A 42 0.83 8.90 4.29
CA MET A 42 1.56 8.54 3.07
C MET A 42 1.19 9.41 1.86
N ARG A 43 0.07 10.18 1.94
CA ARG A 43 -0.55 10.84 0.78
C ARG A 43 -0.77 9.87 -0.37
N TRP A 44 -1.32 8.70 -0.04
CA TRP A 44 -1.54 7.62 -1.00
C TRP A 44 -2.31 8.12 -2.24
N LYS A 45 -1.77 7.83 -3.43
CA LYS A 45 -2.45 8.10 -4.70
C LYS A 45 -3.55 7.06 -4.91
N ALA A 46 -4.80 7.45 -4.64
CA ALA A 46 -5.95 6.58 -4.82
C ALA A 46 -6.42 6.47 -6.28
N GLY A 47 -6.13 7.48 -7.10
CA GLY A 47 -6.46 7.46 -8.53
C GLY A 47 -5.63 6.42 -9.27
N PHE A 48 -6.30 5.57 -10.05
CA PHE A 48 -5.66 4.57 -10.91
C PHE A 48 -5.56 5.09 -12.33
N ASP A 49 -4.35 5.22 -12.84
CA ASP A 49 -4.09 5.83 -14.16
C ASP A 49 -2.73 5.40 -14.72
N ALA A 50 -2.35 6.00 -15.86
CA ALA A 50 -1.10 5.69 -16.55
C ALA A 50 0.16 6.06 -15.75
N ASP A 51 0.05 6.98 -14.78
CA ASP A 51 1.21 7.39 -14.00
C ASP A 51 1.66 6.29 -13.03
N ASP A 52 0.86 5.24 -12.79
CA ASP A 52 1.22 4.11 -11.94
C ASP A 52 2.34 3.22 -12.51
N SER A 53 2.80 3.49 -13.73
CA SER A 53 3.99 2.87 -14.32
C SER A 53 4.91 3.87 -14.99
N SER A 54 6.21 3.59 -14.95
CA SER A 54 7.22 4.26 -15.77
C SER A 54 7.32 3.72 -17.21
N ALA A 55 6.61 2.63 -17.53
CA ALA A 55 6.58 2.06 -18.86
C ALA A 55 5.59 2.80 -19.77
N LEU A 56 5.93 2.88 -21.06
CA LEU A 56 4.99 3.30 -22.08
C LEU A 56 3.87 2.25 -22.23
N PRO A 57 2.68 2.66 -22.70
CA PRO A 57 1.63 1.71 -23.04
C PRO A 57 2.12 0.63 -24.02
N VAL A 58 1.72 -0.61 -23.79
CA VAL A 58 2.10 -1.78 -24.61
C VAL A 58 1.55 -1.70 -26.04
N GLY A 59 0.56 -0.82 -26.30
CA GLY A 59 0.04 -0.54 -27.63
C GLY A 59 -0.34 0.94 -27.79
N ASP A 60 -1.17 1.24 -28.79
CA ASP A 60 -1.42 2.64 -29.21
C ASP A 60 -2.08 3.52 -28.13
N THR A 61 -2.77 2.92 -27.17
CA THR A 61 -3.39 3.61 -26.04
C THR A 61 -3.18 2.85 -24.74
N TRP A 62 -3.18 3.61 -23.64
CA TRP A 62 -3.17 3.04 -22.30
C TRP A 62 -4.46 2.27 -22.00
N ARG A 63 -4.30 1.06 -21.47
CA ARG A 63 -5.37 0.13 -21.08
C ARG A 63 -5.06 -0.42 -19.70
N ALA A 64 -5.56 0.25 -18.67
CA ALA A 64 -5.73 -0.21 -17.29
C ALA A 64 -5.19 -1.61 -16.97
N THR A 65 -5.95 -2.66 -17.28
CA THR A 65 -5.61 -4.05 -16.95
C THR A 65 -4.32 -4.53 -17.62
N ARG A 66 -4.15 -4.25 -18.92
CA ARG A 66 -3.02 -4.75 -19.71
C ARG A 66 -1.73 -4.09 -19.26
N ASP A 67 -1.75 -2.77 -19.16
CA ASP A 67 -0.55 -1.98 -18.86
C ASP A 67 -0.15 -2.12 -17.39
N SER A 68 -1.11 -2.25 -16.46
CA SER A 68 -0.82 -2.59 -15.06
C SER A 68 -0.21 -3.99 -14.90
N HIS A 69 -0.74 -5.00 -15.62
CA HIS A 69 -0.15 -6.34 -15.62
C HIS A 69 1.27 -6.34 -16.19
N TYR A 70 1.49 -5.63 -17.31
CA TYR A 70 2.82 -5.48 -17.88
C TYR A 70 3.78 -4.82 -16.89
N ALA A 71 3.34 -3.76 -16.22
CA ALA A 71 4.15 -3.03 -15.26
C ALA A 71 4.59 -3.90 -14.08
N PHE A 72 3.67 -4.71 -13.54
CA PHE A 72 4.00 -5.68 -12.49
C PHE A 72 5.01 -6.73 -12.97
N ALA A 73 4.76 -7.34 -14.14
CA ALA A 73 5.61 -8.39 -14.68
C ALA A 73 7.03 -7.93 -15.02
N HIS A 74 7.22 -6.63 -15.30
CA HIS A 74 8.52 -6.06 -15.69
C HIS A 74 9.14 -5.15 -14.63
N GLY A 75 8.53 -5.02 -13.45
CA GLY A 75 9.06 -4.20 -12.36
C GLY A 75 9.08 -2.69 -12.67
N THR A 76 8.14 -2.20 -13.47
CA THR A 76 8.04 -0.78 -13.85
C THR A 76 6.89 -0.06 -13.15
N GLN A 77 6.34 -0.64 -12.07
CA GLN A 77 5.34 0.03 -11.23
C GLN A 77 5.98 1.18 -10.43
N ARG A 78 5.18 2.19 -10.06
CA ARG A 78 5.63 3.20 -9.09
C ARG A 78 6.04 2.55 -7.77
N ALA A 79 7.07 3.13 -7.15
CA ALA A 79 7.71 2.56 -5.96
C ALA A 79 6.77 2.45 -4.74
N ASP A 80 5.78 3.33 -4.62
CA ASP A 80 4.76 3.25 -3.57
C ASP A 80 3.88 2.00 -3.72
N ILE A 81 3.50 1.64 -4.95
CA ILE A 81 2.75 0.41 -5.23
C ILE A 81 3.59 -0.83 -4.90
N VAL A 82 4.84 -0.87 -5.35
CA VAL A 82 5.76 -2.00 -5.08
C VAL A 82 5.95 -2.18 -3.58
N GLY A 83 6.21 -1.09 -2.85
CA GLY A 83 6.39 -1.13 -1.39
C GLY A 83 5.17 -1.72 -0.67
N GLU A 84 3.95 -1.35 -1.06
CA GLU A 84 2.73 -1.94 -0.45
C GLU A 84 2.53 -3.42 -0.82
N GLN A 85 2.86 -3.82 -2.06
CA GLN A 85 2.83 -5.24 -2.46
C GLN A 85 3.85 -6.07 -1.67
N GLU A 86 5.04 -5.55 -1.42
CA GLU A 86 6.06 -6.23 -0.62
C GLU A 86 5.62 -6.41 0.85
N LYS A 87 4.88 -5.45 1.41
CA LYS A 87 4.24 -5.60 2.75
C LYS A 87 3.21 -6.74 2.76
N LEU A 88 2.36 -6.84 1.72
CA LEU A 88 1.36 -7.91 1.58
C LEU A 88 2.01 -9.30 1.50
N LEU A 89 3.15 -9.41 0.82
CA LEU A 89 3.94 -10.64 0.71
C LEU A 89 4.78 -10.93 1.97
N GLY A 90 4.83 -9.99 2.92
CA GLY A 90 5.64 -10.09 4.13
C GLY A 90 7.15 -10.05 3.84
N LEU A 91 7.57 -9.38 2.76
CA LEU A 91 8.98 -9.27 2.36
C LEU A 91 9.72 -8.18 3.12
N ILE A 92 9.02 -7.15 3.60
CA ILE A 92 9.58 -6.06 4.40
C ILE A 92 9.28 -6.30 5.89
N ARG A 93 10.16 -5.81 6.76
CA ARG A 93 9.98 -5.76 8.23
C ARG A 93 9.67 -4.35 8.69
#